data_AF-A0A452HWV0-F1
#
_entry.id   AF-A0A452HWV0-F1
#
_cell.length_a   1.000
_cell.length_b   1.000
_cell.length_c   1.000
_cell.angle_alpha   90.00
_cell.angle_beta   90.00
_cell.angle_gamma   90.00
#
_symmetry.space_group_name_H-M   'P 1'
#
loop_
_entity.id
_entity.type
_entity.pdbx_description
1 polymer ?
#
loop_
_entity_poly.entity_id
_entity_poly.type
_entity_poly.pdbx_seq_one_letter_code
_entity_poly.pdbx_strand_id
1 'polypeptide(L)'
;IPAAMASGTPVQEIQEETKCPICLEYLTDPVSIHCGHNFCRVCITQYYLKPGNLCESHDKSLDLFCEEELEAVCVVCERSPEHRSHKVLLMEEAAPKYKVGNIVDLG
;
A
#
# COMPACT_ATOMS: atom_id res chain seq x y z
N ILE A 1 45.04 -27.85 20.73
CA ILE A 1 44.62 -26.53 21.30
C ILE A 1 43.30 -26.16 20.64
N PRO A 2 42.14 -26.14 21.32
CA PRO A 2 40.97 -25.47 20.77
C PRO A 2 41.08 -23.97 21.06
N ALA A 3 41.03 -23.15 20.02
CA ALA A 3 40.91 -21.70 20.15
C ALA A 3 39.45 -21.36 20.48
N ALA A 4 39.24 -20.76 21.65
CA ALA A 4 38.00 -20.07 21.98
C ALA A 4 37.86 -18.85 21.07
N MET A 5 36.66 -18.61 20.53
CA MET A 5 36.31 -17.32 19.93
C MET A 5 34.92 -16.86 20.36
N ALA A 6 34.96 -15.67 20.97
CA ALA A 6 33.99 -14.58 20.98
C ALA A 6 32.53 -14.88 21.32
N SER A 7 32.16 -14.41 22.51
CA SER A 7 30.83 -13.92 22.86
C SER A 7 30.30 -12.97 21.78
N GLY A 8 29.45 -13.48 20.90
CA GLY A 8 28.53 -12.64 20.15
C GLY A 8 27.50 -12.10 21.12
N THR A 9 27.55 -10.80 21.39
CA THR A 9 26.43 -10.05 21.95
C THR A 9 25.15 -10.47 21.20
N PRO A 10 24.03 -10.76 21.88
CA PRO A 10 22.79 -11.01 21.17
C PRO A 10 22.55 -9.79 20.28
N VAL A 11 22.20 -10.04 19.02
CA VAL A 11 21.80 -9.01 18.06
C VAL A 11 20.69 -8.22 18.73
N GLN A 12 21.05 -7.10 19.36
CA GLN A 12 20.09 -6.14 19.87
C GLN A 12 19.50 -5.50 18.62
N GLU A 13 18.34 -6.02 18.24
CA GLU A 13 17.16 -5.19 18.13
C GLU A 13 17.39 -3.94 17.27
N ILE A 14 17.48 -4.16 15.97
CA ILE A 14 17.01 -3.16 15.02
C ILE A 14 15.85 -3.80 14.29
N GLN A 15 14.81 -4.16 15.05
CA GLN A 15 13.48 -4.16 14.46
C GLN A 15 13.19 -2.69 14.22
N GLU A 16 13.55 -2.19 13.05
CA GLU A 16 13.02 -0.92 12.59
C GLU A 16 11.52 -1.15 12.48
N GLU A 17 10.81 -0.81 13.55
CA GLU A 17 9.38 -0.94 13.72
C GLU A 17 8.73 -0.02 12.69
N THR A 18 8.66 -0.51 11.45
CA THR A 18 8.06 0.21 10.35
C THR A 18 6.56 0.19 10.58
N LYS A 19 6.06 1.30 11.12
CA LYS A 19 4.65 1.56 11.32
C LYS A 19 4.06 2.12 10.04
N CYS A 20 2.82 1.74 9.74
CA CYS A 20 2.10 2.32 8.64
C CYS A 20 1.77 3.79 8.95
N PRO A 21 2.14 4.76 8.10
CA PRO A 21 1.82 6.18 8.34
C PRO A 21 0.32 6.50 8.34
N ILE A 22 -0.53 5.58 7.86
CA ILE A 22 -1.98 5.77 7.75
C ILE A 22 -2.69 5.29 9.02
N CYS A 23 -2.46 4.05 9.46
CA CYS A 23 -3.11 3.49 10.66
C CYS A 23 -2.27 3.59 11.94
N LEU A 24 -0.98 3.98 11.82
CA LEU A 24 -0.02 4.13 12.92
C LEU A 24 0.32 2.82 13.67
N GLU A 25 -0.15 1.68 13.18
CA GLU A 25 0.16 0.33 13.64
C GLU A 25 1.34 -0.29 12.87
N TYR A 26 1.88 -1.41 13.35
CA TYR A 26 2.87 -2.18 12.60
C TYR A 26 2.35 -2.58 11.22
N LEU A 27 3.23 -2.51 10.22
CA LEU A 27 2.87 -2.86 8.85
C LEU A 27 2.33 -4.29 8.76
N THR A 28 1.05 -4.39 8.42
CA THR A 28 0.41 -5.64 8.02
C THR A 28 0.33 -5.68 6.51
N ASP A 29 0.97 -6.67 5.90
CA ASP A 29 1.05 -6.81 4.43
C ASP A 29 1.61 -5.52 3.79
N PRO A 30 2.90 -5.21 4.02
CA PRO A 30 3.52 -3.97 3.57
C PRO A 30 3.57 -3.89 2.04
N VAL A 31 3.15 -2.74 1.52
CA VAL A 31 3.29 -2.35 0.12
C VAL A 31 4.21 -1.15 0.06
N SER A 32 5.27 -1.24 -0.73
CA SER A 32 6.16 -0.12 -1.04
C SER A 32 5.63 0.64 -2.26
N ILE A 33 5.42 1.94 -2.14
CA ILE A 33 5.08 2.80 -3.28
C ILE A 33 6.35 3.40 -3.90
N HIS A 34 6.23 4.05 -5.06
CA HIS A 34 7.36 4.55 -5.86
C HIS A 34 8.30 5.51 -5.11
N CYS A 35 7.86 6.16 -4.03
CA CYS A 35 8.69 7.02 -3.18
C CYS A 35 9.41 6.28 -2.02
N GLY A 36 9.36 4.94 -1.99
CA GLY A 36 10.08 4.10 -1.01
C GLY A 36 9.41 3.97 0.35
N HIS A 37 8.25 4.58 0.57
CA HIS A 37 7.47 4.45 1.79
C HIS A 37 6.63 3.17 1.78
N ASN A 38 6.48 2.56 2.95
CA ASN A 38 5.71 1.34 3.14
C ASN A 38 4.39 1.63 3.86
N PHE A 39 3.32 0.99 3.39
CA PHE A 39 1.99 1.11 3.96
C PHE A 39 1.35 -0.27 4.08
N CYS A 40 0.39 -0.46 5.00
CA CYS A 40 -0.44 -1.65 4.95
C CYS A 40 -1.20 -1.66 3.61
N ARG A 41 -1.27 -2.79 2.92
CA ARG A 41 -1.99 -2.93 1.64
C ARG A 41 -3.39 -2.33 1.71
N VAL A 42 -4.11 -2.57 2.79
CA VAL A 42 -5.46 -2.04 2.98
C VAL A 42 -5.45 -0.52 3.18
N CYS A 43 -4.49 0.00 3.94
CA CYS A 43 -4.42 1.43 4.23
C CYS A 43 -4.16 2.25 2.97
N ILE A 44 -3.17 1.86 2.16
CA ILE A 44 -2.84 2.57 0.94
C ILE A 44 -3.97 2.46 -0.09
N THR A 45 -4.58 1.27 -0.21
CA THR A 45 -5.71 1.08 -1.12
C THR A 45 -6.90 1.95 -0.71
N GLN A 46 -7.27 1.99 0.58
CA GLN A 46 -8.37 2.86 1.03
C GLN A 46 -8.11 4.34 0.83
N TYR A 47 -6.85 4.79 0.94
CA TYR A 47 -6.49 6.16 0.64
C TYR A 47 -6.82 6.52 -0.81
N TYR A 48 -6.46 5.64 -1.75
CA TYR A 48 -6.72 5.83 -3.18
C TYR A 48 -8.17 5.61 -3.59
N LEU A 49 -8.89 4.71 -2.91
CA LEU A 49 -10.30 4.43 -3.21
C LEU A 49 -11.27 5.52 -2.71
N LYS A 50 -10.78 6.65 -2.17
CA LYS A 50 -11.65 7.77 -1.79
C LYS A 50 -12.23 8.43 -3.03
N PRO A 51 -13.57 8.47 -3.17
CA PRO A 51 -14.21 9.10 -4.32
C PRO A 51 -13.97 10.61 -4.33
N GLY A 52 -13.88 11.19 -5.52
CA GLY A 52 -13.78 12.64 -5.72
C GLY A 52 -12.36 13.19 -5.92
N ASN A 53 -11.35 12.32 -6.07
CA ASN A 53 -10.00 12.75 -6.45
C ASN A 53 -9.87 12.96 -7.96
N LEU A 54 -9.02 13.91 -8.37
CA LEU A 54 -8.66 14.18 -9.76
C LEU A 54 -7.24 13.72 -10.04
N CYS A 55 -7.02 13.19 -11.24
CA CYS A 55 -5.70 12.87 -11.75
C CYS A 55 -4.92 14.16 -12.00
N GLU A 56 -3.78 14.33 -11.34
CA GLU A 56 -2.94 15.52 -11.46
C GLU A 56 -2.43 15.75 -12.89
N SER A 57 -2.18 14.65 -13.63
CA SER A 57 -1.64 14.71 -14.99
C SER A 57 -2.69 14.97 -16.08
N HIS A 58 -3.95 14.63 -15.82
CA HIS A 58 -4.99 14.59 -16.87
C HIS A 58 -6.26 15.38 -16.54
N ASP A 59 -6.39 15.87 -15.31
CA ASP A 59 -7.55 16.62 -14.81
C ASP A 59 -8.87 15.86 -15.03
N LYS A 60 -8.86 14.56 -14.70
CA LYS A 60 -10.00 13.63 -14.83
C LYS A 60 -10.24 12.90 -13.53
N SER A 61 -11.47 12.47 -13.31
CA SER A 61 -11.83 11.69 -12.12
C SER A 61 -11.02 10.39 -12.04
N LEU A 62 -10.56 10.08 -10.83
CA LEU A 62 -9.88 8.84 -10.48
C LEU A 62 -10.91 7.77 -10.10
N ASP A 63 -11.77 7.41 -11.05
CA ASP A 63 -12.86 6.45 -10.85
C ASP A 63 -12.45 4.99 -11.12
N LEU A 64 -11.18 4.75 -11.43
CA LEU A 64 -10.63 3.45 -11.80
C LEU A 64 -9.45 3.07 -10.91
N PHE A 65 -9.29 1.79 -10.59
CA PHE A 65 -8.27 1.27 -9.66
C PHE A 65 -7.40 0.23 -10.35
N CYS A 66 -6.07 0.41 -10.31
CA CYS A 66 -5.09 -0.56 -10.79
C CYS A 66 -4.76 -1.56 -9.68
N GLU A 67 -5.00 -2.87 -9.88
CA GLU A 67 -4.74 -3.88 -8.85
C GLU A 67 -3.24 -4.16 -8.64
N GLU A 68 -2.42 -4.00 -9.67
CA GLU A 68 -0.98 -4.29 -9.64
C GLU A 68 -0.17 -3.21 -8.90
N GLU A 69 -0.49 -1.95 -9.14
CA GLU A 69 0.21 -0.81 -8.54
C GLU A 69 -0.50 -0.27 -7.30
N LEU A 70 -1.74 -0.72 -7.06
CA LEU A 70 -2.59 -0.29 -5.96
C LEU A 70 -2.83 1.21 -5.94
N GLU A 71 -3.05 1.80 -7.12
CA GLU A 71 -3.25 3.24 -7.31
C GLU A 71 -4.57 3.52 -8.03
N ALA A 72 -5.15 4.68 -7.72
CA ALA A 72 -6.31 5.18 -8.45
C ALA A 72 -5.82 5.85 -9.76
N VAL A 73 -6.43 5.46 -10.87
CA VAL A 73 -6.11 5.91 -12.22
C VAL A 73 -7.34 6.55 -12.87
N CYS A 74 -7.12 7.45 -13.84
CA CYS A 74 -8.21 7.99 -14.65
C CYS A 74 -8.36 7.20 -15.96
N VAL A 75 -9.42 7.49 -16.71
CA VAL A 75 -9.70 6.87 -18.03
C VAL A 75 -8.60 7.05 -19.08
N VAL A 76 -7.68 8.01 -18.88
CA VAL A 76 -6.52 8.19 -19.75
C VAL A 76 -5.37 7.30 -19.29
N CYS A 77 -5.04 7.33 -17.99
CA CYS A 77 -4.02 6.49 -17.37
C CYS A 77 -4.24 5.00 -17.64
N GLU A 78 -5.48 4.51 -17.54
CA GLU A 78 -5.84 3.10 -17.86
C GLU A 78 -5.35 2.67 -19.25
N ARG A 79 -5.32 3.60 -20.22
CA ARG A 79 -4.92 3.32 -21.60
C ARG A 79 -3.44 3.61 -21.85
N SER A 80 -2.77 4.28 -20.92
CA SER A 80 -1.34 4.59 -21.02
C SER A 80 -0.51 3.31 -20.95
N PRO A 81 0.67 3.26 -21.60
CA PRO A 81 1.61 2.15 -21.50
C PRO A 81 1.86 1.65 -20.07
N GLU A 82 1.83 2.56 -19.11
CA GLU A 82 2.02 2.34 -17.67
C GLU A 82 0.97 1.39 -17.08
N HIS A 83 -0.31 1.49 -17.46
CA HIS A 83 -1.39 0.68 -16.88
C HIS A 83 -2.18 -0.16 -17.89
N ARG A 84 -1.94 -0.04 -19.20
CA ARG A 84 -2.74 -0.73 -20.24
C ARG A 84 -2.72 -2.25 -20.18
N SER A 85 -1.70 -2.83 -19.55
CA SER A 85 -1.54 -4.27 -19.36
C SER A 85 -1.95 -4.71 -17.95
N HIS A 86 -2.31 -3.76 -17.10
CA HIS A 86 -2.70 -4.00 -15.73
C HIS A 86 -4.21 -4.20 -15.64
N LYS A 87 -4.64 -4.91 -14.61
CA LYS A 87 -6.04 -5.12 -14.32
C LYS A 87 -6.61 -3.90 -13.61
N VAL A 88 -7.45 -3.19 -14.35
CA VAL A 88 -8.16 -2.02 -13.87
C VAL A 88 -9.62 -2.35 -13.57
N LEU A 89 -10.13 -1.89 -12.43
CA LEU A 89 -11.51 -2.08 -11.97
C LEU A 89 -12.14 -0.72 -11.67
N LEU A 90 -13.47 -0.62 -11.69
CA LEU A 90 -14.14 0.58 -11.16
C LEU A 90 -13.91 0.67 -9.64
N MET A 91 -13.86 1.89 -9.12
CA MET A 91 -13.72 2.15 -7.67
C MET A 91 -14.75 1.40 -6.83
N GLU A 92 -15.99 1.34 -7.31
CA GLU A 92 -17.11 0.65 -6.64
C GLU A 92 -16.91 -0.87 -6.59
N GLU A 93 -16.22 -1.45 -7.58
CA GLU A 93 -15.89 -2.89 -7.64
C GLU A 93 -14.66 -3.24 -6.80
N ALA A 94 -13.70 -2.32 -6.69
CA ALA A 94 -12.50 -2.48 -5.87
C ALA A 94 -12.83 -2.33 -4.38
N ALA A 95 -13.63 -1.33 -3.99
CA ALA A 95 -14.00 -1.06 -2.60
C ALA A 95 -14.37 -2.28 -1.74
N PRO A 96 -15.26 -3.21 -2.16
CA PRO A 96 -15.59 -4.38 -1.35
C PRO A 96 -14.42 -5.34 -1.14
N LYS A 97 -13.43 -5.41 -2.05
CA LYS A 97 -12.26 -6.28 -1.90
C LYS A 97 -11.27 -5.79 -0.86
N TYR A 98 -11.21 -4.48 -0.66
CA TYR A 98 -10.22 -3.81 0.18
C TYR A 98 -10.85 -3.11 1.40
N LYS A 99 -12.12 -3.41 1.70
CA LYS A 99 -12.73 -3.02 2.98
C LYS A 99 -11.99 -3.71 4.13
N VAL A 100 -11.41 -2.91 5.02
CA VAL A 100 -11.13 -3.35 6.40
C VAL A 100 -12.49 -3.32 7.10
N GLY A 101 -12.93 -4.47 7.63
CA GLY A 101 -13.95 -4.47 8.67
C GLY A 101 -13.45 -3.55 9.79
N ASN A 102 -14.29 -2.59 10.22
CA ASN A 102 -13.90 -1.56 11.19
C ASN A 102 -13.02 -2.13 12.29
N ILE A 103 -11.81 -1.58 12.46
CA ILE A 103 -10.84 -1.93 13.52
C ILE A 103 -11.30 -1.49 14.92
N VAL A 104 -12.61 -1.42 15.18
CA VAL A 104 -13.17 -1.04 16.50
C VAL A 104 -13.62 -2.24 17.34
N ASP A 105 -13.43 -3.48 16.88
CA ASP A 105 -13.90 -4.70 17.58
C ASP A 105 -12.77 -5.70 17.91
N LEU A 106 -11.56 -5.21 18.19
CA LEU A 106 -10.53 -6.01 18.88
C LEU A 106 -10.08 -5.26 20.14
N GLY A 107 -11.00 -5.19 21.10
CA GLY A 107 -10.75 -4.87 22.51
C GLY A 107 -11.03 -6.08 23.39
#